data_AF-A0A923BZJ6-F1
#
_entry.id   AF-A0A923BZJ6-F1
#
_cell.length_a   1.000
_cell.length_b   1.000
_cell.length_c   1.000
_cell.angle_alpha   90.00
_cell.angle_beta   90.00
_cell.angle_gamma   90.00
#
_symmetry.space_group_name_H-M   'P 1'
#
loop_
_entity.id
_entity.type
_entity.pdbx_description
1 polymer ?
#
loop_
_entity_poly.entity_id
_entity_poly.type
_entity_poly.pdbx_seq_one_letter_code
_entity_poly.pdbx_strand_id
1 'polypeptide(L)'
;MAHIMTPEPVEDGQKSEATVTENGTDRSNVTPISPRAARELEVREGRVRAEEIFRTAEYEGEALRMGQVLRRVREALGYQLTEIAKETRIRENFLMGIERMEVQSIAPGYLKAYLLTYARYLGLPEQEVVQRYTRECGGLDEVKTAAPVPKIGQIQKQRTKWPLIVAGAAMLGAVIAAGVTAMVMMNNAPEEPLSEAPVAVSGARDSLFDNVRTETRPAVDLPLAIVAVRQGWLEVRGADGTIFLSRTLAQGETFFPRLNAGWTVSARNGGDFEWRVGDMVVGTVGPEGAQVFSLAVDEQLPRAAELLAPPEVAATESGKATP
;
A
#
# COMPACT_ATOMS: atom_id res chain seq x y z
N MET A 1 -74.13 -38.84 -66.87
CA MET A 1 -74.90 -37.58 -66.67
C MET A 1 -74.00 -36.59 -65.95
N ALA A 2 -74.11 -35.32 -66.33
CA ALA A 2 -73.12 -34.25 -66.20
C ALA A 2 -72.94 -33.65 -64.79
N HIS A 3 -71.74 -33.09 -64.53
CA HIS A 3 -71.43 -31.70 -64.08
C HIS A 3 -69.97 -31.69 -63.55
N ILE A 4 -68.97 -31.12 -64.25
CA ILE A 4 -68.55 -29.70 -64.24
C ILE A 4 -68.53 -29.10 -62.83
N MET A 5 -67.33 -28.88 -62.26
CA MET A 5 -66.74 -27.54 -62.03
C MET A 5 -65.42 -27.67 -61.25
N THR A 6 -64.33 -27.16 -61.83
CA THR A 6 -63.06 -26.88 -61.16
C THR A 6 -63.24 -25.72 -60.17
N PRO A 7 -62.36 -25.63 -59.15
CA PRO A 7 -61.74 -24.33 -58.87
C PRO A 7 -60.20 -24.40 -58.84
N GLU A 8 -59.62 -23.29 -59.27
CA GLU A 8 -58.20 -22.96 -59.42
C GLU A 8 -57.38 -23.03 -58.12
N PRO A 9 -56.03 -23.16 -58.23
CA PRO A 9 -55.14 -23.03 -57.08
C PRO A 9 -55.01 -21.57 -56.67
N VAL A 10 -55.21 -21.33 -55.38
CA VAL A 10 -55.01 -20.02 -54.74
C VAL A 10 -53.51 -19.70 -54.73
N GLU A 11 -53.11 -18.74 -55.56
CA GLU A 11 -51.97 -17.87 -55.30
C GLU A 11 -52.21 -17.14 -53.98
N ASP A 12 -51.29 -17.28 -53.03
CA ASP A 12 -51.16 -16.26 -51.99
C ASP A 12 -49.68 -16.00 -51.68
N GLY A 13 -49.28 -14.78 -52.03
CA GLY A 13 -48.59 -13.95 -51.06
C GLY A 13 -47.10 -14.16 -50.92
N GLN A 14 -46.35 -14.05 -52.02
CA GLN A 14 -44.97 -13.60 -51.98
C GLN A 14 -44.96 -12.17 -51.42
N LYS A 15 -44.89 -12.05 -50.08
CA LYS A 15 -44.77 -10.76 -49.38
C LYS A 15 -43.33 -10.29 -49.56
N SER A 16 -43.13 -9.54 -50.64
CA SER A 16 -41.95 -8.72 -50.87
C SER A 16 -41.74 -7.81 -49.65
N GLU A 17 -40.72 -8.14 -48.88
CA GLU A 17 -40.22 -7.28 -47.82
C GLU A 17 -39.68 -6.03 -48.52
N ALA A 18 -40.45 -4.94 -48.43
CA ALA A 18 -40.13 -3.66 -49.02
C ALA A 18 -38.75 -3.23 -48.53
N THR A 19 -37.77 -3.32 -49.41
CA THR A 19 -36.41 -2.85 -49.21
C THR A 19 -36.47 -1.33 -49.09
N VAL A 20 -36.42 -0.82 -47.85
CA VAL A 20 -36.29 0.61 -47.58
C VAL A 20 -34.89 1.03 -48.04
N THR A 21 -34.85 1.68 -49.21
CA THR A 21 -33.63 2.21 -49.83
C THR A 21 -33.28 3.59 -49.28
N GLU A 22 -32.84 3.65 -48.03
CA GLU A 22 -32.07 4.81 -47.56
C GLU A 22 -30.68 4.77 -48.23
N ASN A 23 -30.43 5.72 -49.15
CA ASN A 23 -29.17 5.99 -49.88
C ASN A 23 -28.86 5.24 -51.19
N GLY A 24 -29.86 4.72 -51.92
CA GLY A 24 -29.67 4.33 -53.33
C GLY A 24 -28.65 3.21 -53.60
N THR A 25 -28.23 2.50 -52.56
CA THR A 25 -27.36 1.32 -52.66
C THR A 25 -28.22 0.10 -52.39
N ASP A 26 -28.33 -0.80 -53.38
CA ASP A 26 -29.04 -2.06 -53.25
C ASP A 26 -28.35 -2.95 -52.19
N ARG A 27 -28.97 -3.07 -51.01
CA ARG A 27 -28.44 -3.87 -49.88
C ARG A 27 -28.75 -5.36 -50.01
N SER A 28 -29.38 -5.80 -51.10
CA SER A 28 -29.78 -7.21 -51.29
C SER A 28 -28.60 -8.18 -51.45
N ASN A 29 -27.39 -7.68 -51.67
CA ASN A 29 -26.19 -8.49 -51.91
C ASN A 29 -25.05 -8.30 -50.87
N VAL A 30 -25.39 -7.97 -49.62
CA VAL A 30 -24.38 -7.92 -48.55
C VAL A 30 -24.16 -9.32 -48.01
N THR A 31 -23.08 -9.99 -48.44
CA THR A 31 -22.63 -11.25 -47.86
C THR A 31 -22.39 -11.05 -46.35
N PRO A 32 -23.02 -11.85 -45.46
CA PRO A 32 -22.76 -11.76 -44.03
C PRO A 32 -21.28 -11.97 -43.74
N ILE A 33 -20.66 -11.04 -43.03
CA ILE A 33 -19.29 -11.23 -42.54
C ILE A 33 -19.25 -12.45 -41.61
N SER A 34 -18.24 -13.30 -41.79
CA SER A 34 -18.06 -14.43 -40.88
C SER A 34 -17.84 -13.93 -39.44
N PRO A 35 -18.25 -14.67 -38.39
CA PRO A 35 -18.01 -14.29 -37.00
C PRO A 35 -16.51 -14.13 -36.64
N ARG A 36 -15.61 -14.71 -37.44
CA ARG A 36 -14.17 -14.52 -37.31
C ARG A 36 -13.74 -13.17 -37.89
N ALA A 37 -14.19 -12.86 -39.11
CA ALA A 37 -13.89 -11.58 -39.76
C ALA A 37 -14.44 -10.38 -38.95
N ALA A 38 -15.63 -10.52 -38.35
CA ALA A 38 -16.18 -9.51 -37.44
C ALA A 38 -15.26 -9.22 -36.25
N ARG A 39 -14.79 -10.27 -35.56
CA ARG A 39 -13.84 -10.14 -34.42
C ARG A 39 -12.50 -9.54 -34.83
N GLU A 40 -11.96 -9.94 -35.98
CA GLU A 40 -10.71 -9.36 -36.51
C GLU A 40 -10.88 -7.87 -36.82
N LEU A 41 -12.05 -7.47 -37.32
CA LEU A 41 -12.38 -6.06 -37.56
C LEU A 41 -12.48 -5.27 -36.26
N GLU A 42 -13.20 -5.80 -35.25
CA GLU A 42 -13.35 -5.16 -33.92
C GLU A 42 -12.00 -4.92 -33.25
N VAL A 43 -11.10 -5.91 -33.27
CA VAL A 43 -9.74 -5.78 -32.73
C VAL A 43 -8.95 -4.70 -33.48
N ARG A 44 -9.08 -4.65 -34.82
CA ARG A 44 -8.43 -3.64 -35.64
C ARG A 44 -8.95 -2.24 -35.33
N GLU A 45 -10.26 -2.07 -35.21
CA GLU A 45 -10.89 -0.80 -34.86
C GLU A 45 -10.48 -0.32 -33.46
N GLY A 46 -10.44 -1.23 -32.48
CA GLY A 46 -9.94 -0.94 -31.13
C GLY A 46 -8.50 -0.43 -31.14
N ARG A 47 -7.63 -1.05 -31.95
CA ARG A 47 -6.23 -0.60 -32.12
C ARG A 47 -6.13 0.78 -32.75
N VAL A 48 -6.87 1.05 -33.83
CA VAL A 48 -6.86 2.36 -34.50
C VAL A 48 -7.32 3.45 -33.53
N ARG A 49 -8.41 3.20 -32.80
CA ARG A 49 -8.92 4.12 -31.78
C ARG A 49 -7.90 4.36 -30.67
N ALA A 50 -7.24 3.31 -30.18
CA ALA A 50 -6.18 3.44 -29.17
C ALA A 50 -5.02 4.32 -29.65
N GLU A 51 -4.58 4.15 -30.89
CA GLU A 51 -3.49 4.96 -31.46
C GLU A 51 -3.89 6.43 -31.62
N GLU A 52 -5.13 6.68 -32.04
CA GLU A 52 -5.69 8.04 -32.16
C GLU A 52 -5.77 8.74 -30.81
N ILE A 53 -6.31 8.06 -29.78
CA ILE A 53 -6.39 8.58 -28.40
C ILE A 53 -4.99 8.93 -27.88
N PHE A 54 -4.00 8.06 -28.10
CA PHE A 54 -2.64 8.31 -27.65
C PHE A 54 -2.00 9.52 -28.37
N ARG A 55 -2.21 9.61 -29.69
CA ARG A 55 -1.62 10.68 -30.52
C ARG A 55 -2.20 12.05 -30.18
N THR A 56 -3.52 12.13 -30.07
CA THR A 56 -4.26 13.38 -29.84
C THR A 56 -4.31 13.77 -28.37
N ALA A 57 -4.22 12.79 -27.46
CA ALA A 57 -4.55 12.95 -26.04
C ALA A 57 -5.96 13.52 -25.83
N GLU A 58 -6.90 13.18 -26.71
CA GLU A 58 -8.30 13.62 -26.63
C GLU A 58 -9.24 12.42 -26.66
N TYR A 59 -10.39 12.56 -26.01
CA TYR A 59 -11.48 11.59 -26.07
C TYR A 59 -12.82 12.31 -25.90
N GLU A 60 -13.77 12.08 -26.80
CA GLU A 60 -15.09 12.73 -26.78
C GLU A 60 -15.03 14.28 -26.72
N GLY A 61 -13.97 14.87 -27.28
CA GLY A 61 -13.75 16.33 -27.30
C GLY A 61 -13.14 16.91 -26.01
N GLU A 62 -12.78 16.06 -25.05
CA GLU A 62 -12.07 16.47 -23.84
C GLU A 62 -10.57 16.16 -23.96
N ALA A 63 -9.74 17.15 -23.60
CA ALA A 63 -8.30 16.96 -23.48
C ALA A 63 -7.97 16.13 -22.22
N LEU A 64 -7.15 15.10 -22.39
CA LEU A 64 -6.82 14.13 -21.36
C LEU A 64 -5.39 14.31 -20.84
N ARG A 65 -5.22 14.06 -19.55
CA ARG A 65 -3.89 13.79 -18.96
C ARG A 65 -3.40 12.40 -19.33
N MET A 66 -2.08 12.18 -19.27
CA MET A 66 -1.44 10.94 -19.68
C MET A 66 -2.01 9.70 -18.97
N GLY A 67 -2.37 9.79 -17.68
CA GLY A 67 -3.03 8.69 -16.96
C GLY A 67 -4.40 8.34 -17.55
N GLN A 68 -5.20 9.35 -17.90
CA GLN A 68 -6.49 9.16 -18.55
C GLN A 68 -6.30 8.61 -19.98
N VAL A 69 -5.28 9.06 -20.72
CA VAL A 69 -4.92 8.52 -22.03
C VAL A 69 -4.62 7.02 -21.92
N LEU A 70 -3.78 6.60 -20.96
CA LEU A 70 -3.47 5.17 -20.75
C LEU A 70 -4.72 4.34 -20.45
N ARG A 71 -5.62 4.88 -19.62
CA ARG A 71 -6.92 4.25 -19.34
C ARG A 71 -7.77 4.08 -20.59
N ARG A 72 -7.95 5.15 -21.37
CA ARG A 72 -8.79 5.13 -22.58
C ARG A 72 -8.20 4.22 -23.66
N VAL A 73 -6.88 4.20 -23.80
CA VAL A 73 -6.17 3.24 -24.67
C VAL A 73 -6.44 1.80 -24.21
N ARG A 74 -6.30 1.51 -22.91
CA ARG A 74 -6.57 0.18 -22.36
C ARG A 74 -8.01 -0.26 -22.65
N GLU A 75 -8.97 0.60 -22.39
CA GLU A 75 -10.40 0.35 -22.61
C GLU A 75 -10.71 0.15 -24.10
N ALA A 76 -10.10 0.92 -25.01
CA ALA A 76 -10.25 0.76 -26.45
C ALA A 76 -9.68 -0.57 -26.98
N LEU A 77 -8.65 -1.11 -26.31
CA LEU A 77 -8.09 -2.44 -26.59
C LEU A 77 -8.86 -3.58 -25.91
N GLY A 78 -9.84 -3.27 -25.05
CA GLY A 78 -10.65 -4.25 -24.34
C GLY A 78 -9.98 -4.93 -23.15
N TYR A 79 -8.88 -4.36 -22.63
CA TYR A 79 -8.15 -4.96 -21.52
C TYR A 79 -8.68 -4.54 -20.15
N GLN A 80 -8.73 -5.50 -19.22
CA GLN A 80 -9.08 -5.24 -17.82
C GLN A 80 -7.81 -5.08 -16.98
N LEU A 81 -7.83 -4.21 -15.97
CA LEU A 81 -6.67 -4.00 -15.09
C LEU A 81 -6.22 -5.28 -14.39
N THR A 82 -7.16 -6.16 -14.02
CA THR A 82 -6.90 -7.48 -13.42
C THR A 82 -6.03 -8.37 -14.31
N GLU A 83 -6.29 -8.36 -15.62
CA GLU A 83 -5.55 -9.13 -16.62
C GLU A 83 -4.13 -8.60 -16.78
N ILE A 84 -3.99 -7.28 -16.92
CA ILE A 84 -2.68 -6.63 -17.04
C ILE A 84 -1.85 -6.85 -15.78
N ALA A 85 -2.47 -6.73 -14.60
CA ALA A 85 -1.80 -6.97 -13.33
C ALA A 85 -1.23 -8.38 -13.22
N LYS A 86 -1.98 -9.38 -13.70
CA LYS A 86 -1.54 -10.78 -13.72
C LYS A 86 -0.35 -10.99 -14.64
N GLU A 87 -0.39 -10.46 -15.85
CA GLU A 87 0.66 -10.66 -16.86
C GLU A 87 1.93 -9.86 -16.55
N THR A 88 1.77 -8.60 -16.14
CA THR A 88 2.89 -7.69 -15.87
C THR A 88 3.49 -7.84 -14.48
N ARG A 89 2.79 -8.53 -13.57
CA ARG A 89 3.11 -8.62 -12.12
C ARG A 89 3.11 -7.27 -11.40
N ILE A 90 2.50 -6.24 -12.00
CA ILE A 90 2.23 -4.96 -11.34
C ILE A 90 0.92 -5.10 -10.56
N ARG A 91 0.88 -4.66 -9.31
CA ARG A 91 -0.38 -4.70 -8.54
C ARG A 91 -1.44 -3.82 -9.21
N GLU A 92 -2.67 -4.30 -9.27
CA GLU A 92 -3.79 -3.59 -9.88
C GLU A 92 -3.96 -2.15 -9.34
N ASN A 93 -3.82 -1.97 -8.02
CA ASN A 93 -3.89 -0.65 -7.38
C ASN A 93 -2.82 0.34 -7.91
N PHE A 94 -1.65 -0.15 -8.33
CA PHE A 94 -0.63 0.72 -8.92
C PHE A 94 -0.94 1.08 -10.37
N LEU A 95 -1.51 0.15 -11.15
CA LEU A 95 -2.00 0.49 -12.49
C LEU A 95 -3.14 1.50 -12.42
N MET A 96 -4.05 1.32 -11.45
CA MET A 96 -5.13 2.27 -11.17
C MET A 96 -4.60 3.64 -10.74
N GLY A 97 -3.61 3.68 -9.84
CA GLY A 97 -2.95 4.92 -9.44
C GLY A 97 -2.27 5.62 -10.63
N ILE A 98 -1.63 4.85 -11.53
CA ILE A 98 -1.07 5.38 -12.77
C ILE A 98 -2.16 6.02 -13.64
N GLU A 99 -3.30 5.34 -13.86
CA GLU A 99 -4.40 5.88 -14.64
C GLU A 99 -5.04 7.14 -14.03
N ARG A 100 -5.05 7.23 -12.70
CA ARG A 100 -5.62 8.36 -11.95
C ARG A 100 -4.65 9.52 -11.72
N MET A 101 -3.39 9.39 -12.13
CA MET A 101 -2.32 10.34 -11.78
C MET A 101 -2.04 10.44 -10.27
N GLU A 102 -2.31 9.36 -9.53
CA GLU A 102 -2.16 9.20 -8.08
C GLU A 102 -1.03 8.21 -7.76
N VAL A 103 0.22 8.65 -7.97
CA VAL A 103 1.40 7.78 -7.90
C VAL A 103 2.19 7.90 -6.59
N GLN A 104 1.65 8.59 -5.57
CA GLN A 104 2.32 8.83 -4.30
C GLN A 104 2.53 7.53 -3.49
N SER A 105 1.69 6.53 -3.72
CA SER A 105 1.82 5.19 -3.13
C SER A 105 2.88 4.32 -3.82
N ILE A 106 3.33 4.72 -5.01
CA ILE A 106 4.35 4.02 -5.78
C ILE A 106 5.71 4.55 -5.34
N ALA A 107 6.59 3.65 -4.89
CA ALA A 107 7.95 4.05 -4.53
C ALA A 107 8.67 4.72 -5.73
N PRO A 108 9.40 5.85 -5.55
CA PRO A 108 9.89 6.69 -6.65
C PRO A 108 10.71 5.97 -7.73
N GLY A 109 11.45 4.92 -7.37
CA GLY A 109 12.24 4.12 -8.32
C GLY A 109 11.41 3.16 -9.20
N TYR A 110 10.17 2.86 -8.83
CA TYR A 110 9.34 1.87 -9.51
C TYR A 110 8.39 2.48 -10.55
N LEU A 111 8.01 3.75 -10.41
CA LEU A 111 7.06 4.40 -11.33
C LEU A 111 7.51 4.31 -12.79
N LYS A 112 8.76 4.66 -13.06
CA LYS A 112 9.34 4.56 -14.41
C LYS A 112 9.26 3.14 -14.95
N ALA A 113 9.60 2.13 -14.14
CA ALA A 113 9.55 0.73 -14.54
C ALA A 113 8.11 0.24 -14.82
N TYR A 114 7.15 0.70 -14.02
CA TYR A 114 5.73 0.39 -14.21
C TYR A 114 5.17 1.06 -15.46
N LEU A 115 5.50 2.32 -15.71
CA LEU A 115 5.13 3.03 -16.93
C LEU A 115 5.69 2.34 -18.19
N LEU A 116 6.97 1.95 -18.18
CA LEU A 116 7.59 1.21 -19.29
C LEU A 116 6.88 -0.12 -19.55
N THR A 117 6.67 -0.91 -18.50
CA THR A 117 6.01 -2.22 -18.59
C THR A 117 4.56 -2.08 -19.08
N TYR A 118 3.84 -1.09 -18.58
CA TYR A 118 2.44 -0.87 -18.93
C TYR A 118 2.30 -0.34 -20.36
N ALA A 119 3.12 0.63 -20.77
CA ALA A 119 3.18 1.12 -22.15
C ALA A 119 3.50 -0.01 -23.13
N ARG A 120 4.48 -0.87 -22.79
CA ARG A 120 4.83 -2.05 -23.60
C ARG A 120 3.65 -2.99 -23.76
N TYR A 121 2.92 -3.27 -22.68
CA TYR A 121 1.74 -4.13 -22.71
C TYR A 121 0.66 -3.55 -23.64
N LEU A 122 0.44 -2.24 -23.60
CA LEU A 122 -0.52 -1.55 -24.48
C LEU A 122 -0.03 -1.35 -25.92
N GLY A 123 1.24 -1.68 -26.21
CA GLY A 123 1.85 -1.45 -27.53
C GLY A 123 2.12 0.02 -27.84
N LEU A 124 2.29 0.86 -26.80
CA LEU A 124 2.57 2.29 -26.91
C LEU A 124 4.09 2.57 -26.90
N PRO A 125 4.54 3.72 -27.44
CA PRO A 125 5.94 4.12 -27.37
C PRO A 125 6.37 4.43 -25.93
N GLU A 126 7.11 3.49 -25.33
CA GLU A 126 7.44 3.48 -23.90
C GLU A 126 8.09 4.79 -23.40
N GLN A 127 9.07 5.31 -24.15
CA GLN A 127 9.81 6.52 -23.76
C GLN A 127 8.93 7.77 -23.79
N GLU A 128 8.02 7.85 -24.75
CA GLU A 128 7.10 8.96 -24.88
C GLU A 128 6.06 8.96 -23.75
N VAL A 129 5.52 7.78 -23.40
CA VAL A 129 4.64 7.62 -22.24
C VAL A 129 5.33 8.12 -20.97
N VAL A 130 6.55 7.64 -20.69
CA VAL A 130 7.31 8.05 -19.49
C VAL A 130 7.54 9.56 -19.47
N GLN A 131 7.96 10.14 -20.59
CA GLN A 131 8.26 11.56 -20.69
C GLN A 131 7.00 12.43 -20.46
N ARG A 132 5.90 12.13 -21.17
CA ARG A 132 4.63 12.87 -21.04
C ARG A 132 4.09 12.74 -19.61
N TYR A 133 4.05 11.52 -19.08
CA TYR A 133 3.53 11.25 -17.75
C TYR A 133 4.31 11.99 -16.66
N THR A 134 5.65 11.91 -16.68
CA THR A 134 6.50 12.54 -15.66
C THR A 134 6.42 14.06 -15.72
N ARG A 135 6.29 14.64 -16.92
CA ARG A 135 6.08 16.09 -17.10
C ARG A 135 4.79 16.55 -16.41
N GLU A 136 3.71 15.78 -16.56
CA GLU A 136 2.40 16.11 -16.00
C GLU A 136 2.27 15.86 -14.50
N CYS A 137 3.10 15.02 -13.90
CA CYS A 137 3.12 14.82 -12.45
C CYS A 137 3.87 15.94 -11.70
N GLY A 138 4.34 16.97 -12.40
CA GLY A 138 5.24 17.98 -11.83
C GLY A 138 6.63 17.38 -11.73
N GLY A 139 7.37 17.48 -12.85
CA GLY A 139 8.67 16.88 -13.09
C GLY A 139 9.30 16.27 -11.85
N LEU A 140 9.18 14.95 -11.69
CA LEU A 140 10.16 14.21 -10.93
C LEU A 140 11.47 14.50 -11.65
N ASP A 141 12.15 15.56 -11.24
CA ASP A 141 13.57 15.70 -11.48
C ASP A 141 14.11 14.34 -11.12
N GLU A 142 14.60 13.67 -12.15
CA GLU A 142 15.37 12.45 -12.05
C GLU A 142 16.63 12.87 -11.30
N VAL A 143 16.49 13.11 -9.98
CA VAL A 143 17.58 13.03 -9.03
C VAL A 143 18.10 11.66 -9.35
N LYS A 144 19.30 11.68 -9.94
CA LYS A 144 20.15 10.53 -10.16
C LYS A 144 20.48 9.92 -8.80
N THR A 145 19.49 9.40 -8.09
CA THR A 145 19.66 8.29 -7.17
C THR A 145 19.74 7.07 -8.07
N ALA A 146 20.83 7.03 -8.85
CA ALA A 146 21.47 5.79 -9.20
C ALA A 146 21.92 5.17 -7.88
N ALA A 147 20.99 4.57 -7.13
CA ALA A 147 21.36 3.36 -6.45
C ALA A 147 21.71 2.40 -7.59
N PRO A 148 23.00 2.02 -7.75
CA PRO A 148 23.35 1.13 -8.83
C PRO A 148 22.63 -0.17 -8.54
N VAL A 149 21.63 -0.51 -9.36
CA VAL A 149 21.20 -1.90 -9.47
C VAL A 149 22.46 -2.62 -9.93
N PRO A 150 23.10 -3.46 -9.09
CA PRO A 150 24.29 -4.14 -9.51
C PRO A 150 23.87 -5.01 -10.69
N LYS A 151 24.43 -4.73 -11.87
CA LYS A 151 24.28 -5.60 -13.03
C LYS A 151 24.77 -6.97 -12.58
N ILE A 152 23.86 -7.94 -12.54
CA ILE A 152 24.18 -9.35 -12.36
C ILE A 152 25.16 -9.69 -13.48
N GLY A 153 26.43 -9.93 -13.13
CA GLY A 153 27.40 -10.42 -14.10
C GLY A 153 28.85 -9.95 -13.98
N GLN A 154 29.25 -9.05 -13.07
CA GLN A 154 30.68 -8.78 -12.85
C GLN A 154 31.02 -8.57 -11.38
N ILE A 155 31.18 -9.70 -10.66
CA ILE A 155 31.88 -9.72 -9.38
C ILE A 155 33.37 -9.57 -9.71
N GLN A 156 33.88 -8.34 -9.73
CA GLN A 156 35.32 -8.13 -9.61
C GLN A 156 35.73 -8.61 -8.21
N LYS A 157 36.56 -9.65 -8.18
CA LYS A 157 37.12 -10.25 -6.97
C LYS A 157 37.96 -9.21 -6.23
N GLN A 158 37.33 -8.42 -5.35
CA GLN A 158 38.06 -7.55 -4.45
C GLN A 158 38.94 -8.42 -3.55
N ARG A 159 40.24 -8.12 -3.54
CA ARG A 159 41.21 -8.76 -2.64
C ARG A 159 40.91 -8.31 -1.21
N THR A 160 40.09 -9.07 -0.52
CA THR A 160 39.74 -8.86 0.88
C THR A 160 41.01 -8.95 1.73
N LYS A 161 41.22 -7.98 2.63
CA LYS A 161 42.36 -7.92 3.57
C LYS A 161 42.20 -8.93 4.72
N TRP A 162 42.08 -10.21 4.37
CA TRP A 162 42.02 -11.33 5.31
C TRP A 162 43.11 -11.33 6.40
N PRO A 163 44.38 -10.90 6.18
CA PRO A 163 45.36 -10.89 7.26
C PRO A 163 45.01 -9.93 8.42
N LEU A 164 44.25 -8.87 8.17
CA LEU A 164 43.81 -7.94 9.25
C LEU A 164 42.69 -8.53 10.11
N ILE A 165 41.82 -9.35 9.51
CA ILE A 165 40.72 -10.03 10.21
C ILE A 165 41.29 -11.11 11.14
N VAL A 166 42.30 -11.85 10.68
CA VAL A 166 42.98 -12.87 11.49
C VAL A 166 43.73 -12.24 12.67
N ALA A 167 44.40 -11.09 12.46
CA ALA A 167 45.09 -10.38 13.53
C ALA A 167 44.12 -9.87 14.62
N GLY A 168 42.95 -9.35 14.22
CA GLY A 168 41.92 -8.91 15.17
C GLY A 168 41.33 -10.05 16.02
N ALA A 169 41.08 -11.21 15.41
CA ALA A 169 40.57 -12.38 16.11
C ALA A 169 41.58 -12.96 17.12
N ALA A 170 42.87 -12.98 16.78
CA ALA A 170 43.93 -13.43 17.69
C ALA A 170 44.07 -12.52 18.92
N MET A 171 43.95 -11.20 18.73
CA MET A 171 44.04 -10.23 19.84
C MET A 171 42.86 -10.37 20.81
N LEU A 172 41.65 -10.60 20.30
CA LEU A 172 40.46 -10.82 21.11
C LEU A 172 40.56 -12.11 21.93
N GLY A 173 41.10 -13.19 21.35
CA GLY A 173 41.34 -14.45 22.06
C GLY A 173 42.32 -14.31 23.24
N ALA A 174 43.39 -13.51 23.07
CA ALA A 174 44.37 -13.29 24.12
C ALA A 174 43.80 -12.52 25.33
N VAL A 175 42.92 -11.53 25.09
CA VAL A 175 42.25 -10.77 26.16
C VAL A 175 41.30 -11.66 26.96
N ILE A 176 40.55 -12.54 26.29
CA ILE A 176 39.62 -13.47 26.94
C ILE A 176 40.40 -14.48 27.81
N ALA A 177 41.51 -15.03 27.30
CA ALA A 177 42.34 -15.97 28.06
C ALA A 177 42.97 -15.33 29.32
N ALA A 178 43.42 -14.07 29.22
CA ALA A 178 43.96 -13.33 30.37
C ALA A 178 42.88 -13.04 31.43
N GLY A 179 41.66 -12.71 31.01
CA GLY A 179 40.53 -12.48 31.90
C GLY A 179 40.09 -13.73 32.67
N VAL A 180 40.00 -14.88 32.00
CA VAL A 180 39.64 -16.16 32.64
C VAL A 180 40.72 -16.60 33.65
N THR A 181 42.00 -16.39 33.34
CA THR A 181 43.10 -16.75 34.25
C THR A 181 43.10 -15.89 35.52
N ALA A 182 42.78 -14.59 35.41
CA ALA A 182 42.64 -13.70 36.57
C ALA A 182 41.43 -14.06 37.44
N MET A 183 40.33 -14.48 36.83
CA MET A 183 39.09 -14.85 37.54
C MET A 183 39.23 -16.15 38.34
N VAL A 184 40.01 -17.13 37.85
CA VAL A 184 40.28 -18.39 38.56
C VAL A 184 41.21 -18.20 39.76
N MET A 185 42.13 -17.23 39.71
CA MET A 185 43.07 -16.93 40.80
C MET A 185 42.42 -16.16 41.98
N MET A 186 41.27 -15.50 41.75
CA MET A 186 40.63 -14.64 42.75
C MET A 186 39.47 -15.32 43.51
N ASN A 187 39.11 -16.55 43.15
CA ASN A 187 37.94 -17.25 43.71
C ASN A 187 38.30 -18.41 44.65
N ASN A 188 39.26 -18.19 45.56
CA ASN A 188 39.53 -19.07 46.70
C ASN A 188 39.07 -18.37 47.99
N ALA A 189 37.84 -18.65 48.43
CA ALA A 189 37.35 -18.40 49.78
C ALA A 189 36.36 -19.52 50.21
N PRO A 190 36.25 -19.85 51.51
CA PRO A 190 35.72 -21.14 51.98
C PRO A 190 34.20 -21.25 51.93
N GLU A 191 33.72 -22.48 51.71
CA GLU A 191 32.30 -22.88 51.70
C GLU A 191 31.66 -22.81 53.11
N GLU A 192 30.43 -22.29 53.20
CA GLU A 192 29.48 -22.58 54.28
C GLU A 192 28.21 -23.25 53.71
N PRO A 193 27.60 -24.22 54.42
CA PRO A 193 26.61 -25.12 53.83
C PRO A 193 25.15 -24.62 53.86
N LEU A 194 24.51 -24.81 52.71
CA LEU A 194 23.13 -25.25 52.43
C LEU A 194 22.04 -25.07 53.52
N SER A 195 21.01 -24.30 53.17
CA SER A 195 19.66 -24.42 53.73
C SER A 195 18.64 -24.49 52.58
N GLU A 196 17.96 -25.63 52.47
CA GLU A 196 16.89 -25.92 51.51
C GLU A 196 15.59 -25.20 51.88
N ALA A 197 14.91 -24.64 50.88
CA ALA A 197 13.47 -24.40 50.94
C ALA A 197 12.84 -24.75 49.57
N PRO A 198 11.70 -25.45 49.53
CA PRO A 198 11.20 -26.08 48.33
C PRO A 198 10.49 -25.10 47.38
N VAL A 199 10.66 -25.42 46.10
CA VAL A 199 10.01 -24.83 44.93
C VAL A 199 8.50 -25.04 44.98
N ALA A 200 7.73 -23.99 44.71
CA ALA A 200 6.34 -24.10 44.27
C ALA A 200 6.24 -23.70 42.80
N VAL A 201 5.85 -24.68 41.98
CA VAL A 201 5.51 -24.57 40.56
C VAL A 201 4.06 -24.11 40.43
N SER A 202 3.78 -23.15 39.55
CA SER A 202 2.50 -23.01 38.86
C SER A 202 2.73 -22.13 37.61
N GLY A 203 2.46 -22.53 36.37
CA GLY A 203 1.52 -23.52 35.90
C GLY A 203 0.21 -22.87 35.44
N ALA A 204 0.24 -22.10 34.35
CA ALA A 204 -0.96 -21.80 33.57
C ALA A 204 -0.59 -21.27 32.17
N ARG A 205 -0.56 -22.19 31.21
CA ARG A 205 -0.95 -21.90 29.83
C ARG A 205 -2.48 -21.94 29.76
N ASP A 206 -2.99 -21.18 28.80
CA ASP A 206 -4.33 -21.24 28.23
C ASP A 206 -5.47 -20.75 29.10
N SER A 207 -6.01 -19.58 28.76
CA SER A 207 -7.21 -19.49 27.91
C SER A 207 -7.84 -18.11 28.04
N LEU A 208 -8.41 -17.66 26.93
CA LEU A 208 -9.74 -17.05 26.80
C LEU A 208 -9.69 -15.80 25.91
N PHE A 209 -10.00 -16.03 24.64
CA PHE A 209 -10.75 -15.07 23.85
C PHE A 209 -11.98 -14.67 24.66
N ASP A 210 -11.95 -13.46 25.21
CA ASP A 210 -13.13 -12.86 25.82
C ASP A 210 -13.51 -11.60 25.03
N ASN A 211 -14.53 -11.78 24.20
CA ASN A 211 -15.52 -10.82 23.76
C ASN A 211 -15.14 -9.32 23.82
N VAL A 212 -14.61 -8.79 22.72
CA VAL A 212 -14.60 -7.35 22.47
C VAL A 212 -16.05 -6.90 22.20
N ARG A 213 -16.74 -6.45 23.25
CA ARG A 213 -17.91 -5.59 23.10
C ARG A 213 -17.43 -4.24 22.56
N THR A 214 -17.85 -3.92 21.35
CA THR A 214 -17.73 -2.56 20.80
C THR A 214 -18.74 -1.68 21.50
N GLU A 215 -18.34 -1.03 22.59
CA GLU A 215 -19.10 0.08 23.15
C GLU A 215 -18.59 1.38 22.51
N THR A 216 -19.38 1.90 21.58
CA THR A 216 -19.20 3.24 21.02
C THR A 216 -19.51 4.28 22.11
N ARG A 217 -18.49 4.76 22.81
CA ARG A 217 -18.57 5.98 23.64
C ARG A 217 -18.43 7.21 22.72
N PRO A 218 -19.06 8.35 23.04
CA PRO A 218 -19.09 9.49 22.14
C PRO A 218 -17.69 10.11 22.04
N ALA A 219 -17.38 10.63 20.85
CA ALA A 219 -16.11 11.26 20.53
C ALA A 219 -15.85 12.43 21.49
N VAL A 220 -14.92 12.24 22.42
CA VAL A 220 -14.29 13.35 23.13
C VAL A 220 -13.32 13.99 22.13
N ASP A 221 -13.44 15.30 21.93
CA ASP A 221 -12.54 16.07 21.08
C ASP A 221 -11.21 16.24 21.83
N LEU A 222 -10.42 15.16 21.87
CA LEU A 222 -9.14 15.09 22.55
C LEU A 222 -8.05 15.61 21.62
N PRO A 223 -7.25 16.63 21.97
CA PRO A 223 -6.17 17.11 21.12
C PRO A 223 -4.93 16.20 21.26
N LEU A 224 -5.07 14.90 20.97
CA LEU A 224 -3.97 13.95 21.02
C LEU A 224 -3.01 14.20 19.86
N ALA A 225 -1.72 14.33 20.17
CA ALA A 225 -0.66 14.61 19.23
C ALA A 225 0.50 13.63 19.39
N ILE A 226 1.27 13.47 18.32
CA ILE A 226 2.55 12.77 18.30
C ILE A 226 3.64 13.82 18.16
N VAL A 227 4.55 13.90 19.14
CA VAL A 227 5.67 14.84 19.12
C VAL A 227 6.97 14.07 18.99
N ALA A 228 7.81 14.47 18.03
CA ALA A 228 9.14 13.92 17.86
C ALA A 228 10.08 14.49 18.94
N VAL A 229 10.44 13.70 19.96
CA VAL A 229 11.43 14.10 20.96
C VAL A 229 12.86 14.01 20.44
N ARG A 230 13.07 13.18 19.41
CA ARG A 230 14.29 13.12 18.61
C ARG A 230 13.93 12.98 17.13
N GLN A 231 14.89 13.28 16.26
CA GLN A 231 14.69 13.08 14.83
C GLN A 231 14.45 11.59 14.53
N GLY A 232 13.29 11.27 13.96
CA GLY A 232 12.88 9.89 13.72
C GLY A 232 11.99 9.77 12.49
N TRP A 233 11.94 8.58 11.88
CA TRP A 233 10.97 8.29 10.81
C TRP A 233 9.63 7.87 11.42
N LEU A 234 8.57 8.56 10.99
CA LEU A 234 7.18 8.29 11.38
C LEU A 234 6.34 8.05 10.12
N GLU A 235 5.56 6.98 10.15
CA GLU A 235 4.52 6.71 9.17
C GLU A 235 3.16 6.58 9.86
N VAL A 236 2.16 7.26 9.31
CA VAL A 236 0.79 7.22 9.78
C VAL A 236 -0.11 6.78 8.64
N ARG A 237 -0.92 5.75 8.89
CA ARG A 237 -1.85 5.15 7.94
C ARG A 237 -3.28 5.28 8.44
N GLY A 238 -4.23 5.42 7.53
CA GLY A 238 -5.66 5.27 7.82
C GLY A 238 -6.07 3.82 7.95
N ALA A 239 -7.31 3.60 8.40
CA ALA A 239 -7.92 2.27 8.48
C ALA A 239 -8.02 1.56 7.12
N ASP A 240 -8.06 2.34 6.03
CA ASP A 240 -8.06 1.88 4.64
C ASP A 240 -6.64 1.60 4.10
N GLY A 241 -5.61 1.84 4.90
CA GLY A 241 -4.20 1.70 4.53
C GLY A 241 -3.61 2.92 3.81
N THR A 242 -4.39 3.98 3.58
CA THR A 242 -3.94 5.26 3.00
C THR A 242 -2.86 5.87 3.90
N ILE A 243 -1.70 6.20 3.35
CA ILE A 243 -0.62 6.84 4.12
C ILE A 243 -0.87 8.34 4.20
N PHE A 244 -1.14 8.86 5.39
CA PHE A 244 -1.34 10.29 5.64
C PHE A 244 -0.04 11.03 5.95
N LEU A 245 0.96 10.31 6.46
CA LEU A 245 2.29 10.82 6.73
C LEU A 245 3.30 9.69 6.54
N SER A 246 4.41 9.91 5.85
CA SER A 246 5.55 8.99 5.85
C SER A 246 6.83 9.79 5.58
N ARG A 247 7.50 10.23 6.64
CA ARG A 247 8.73 11.02 6.55
C ARG A 247 9.50 11.00 7.87
N THR A 248 10.72 11.52 7.82
CA THR A 248 11.48 11.86 9.03
C THR A 248 10.98 13.17 9.61
N LEU A 249 10.56 13.15 10.88
CA LEU A 249 10.22 14.34 11.64
C LEU A 249 11.47 14.86 12.36
N ALA A 250 11.62 16.19 12.40
CA ALA A 250 12.66 16.84 13.18
C ALA A 250 12.30 16.84 14.67
N GLN A 251 13.29 16.99 15.55
CA GLN A 251 13.02 17.16 16.98
C GLN A 251 12.11 18.37 17.23
N GLY A 252 11.10 18.19 18.07
CA GLY A 252 10.06 19.18 18.39
C GLY A 252 8.89 19.21 17.40
N GLU A 253 9.00 18.52 16.26
CA GLU A 253 7.94 18.51 15.26
C GLU A 253 6.73 17.69 15.74
N THR A 254 5.53 18.22 15.50
CA THR A 254 4.27 17.67 16.01
C THR A 254 3.36 17.24 14.88
N PHE A 255 2.70 16.09 15.03
CA PHE A 255 1.68 15.58 14.13
C PHE A 255 0.38 15.28 14.88
N PHE A 256 -0.75 15.63 14.29
CA PHE A 256 -2.08 15.43 14.89
C PHE A 256 -2.84 14.35 14.10
N PRO A 257 -2.90 13.10 14.58
CA PRO A 257 -3.66 12.06 13.92
C PRO A 257 -5.17 12.30 14.06
N ARG A 258 -5.95 11.78 13.10
CA ARG A 258 -7.41 11.72 13.27
C ARG A 258 -7.77 10.62 14.26
N LEU A 259 -8.61 10.97 15.23
CA LEU A 259 -9.09 10.05 16.27
C LEU A 259 -10.37 9.35 15.82
N ASN A 260 -10.60 8.15 16.35
CA ASN A 260 -11.75 7.29 16.02
C ASN A 260 -11.85 6.97 14.52
N ALA A 261 -10.72 7.01 13.82
CA ALA A 261 -10.62 6.79 12.38
C ALA A 261 -9.86 5.50 12.04
N GLY A 262 -9.49 4.70 13.06
CA GLY A 262 -8.70 3.47 12.89
C GLY A 262 -7.31 3.74 12.31
N TRP A 263 -6.74 4.92 12.58
CA TRP A 263 -5.40 5.27 12.12
C TRP A 263 -4.35 4.46 12.88
N THR A 264 -3.26 4.13 12.20
CA THR A 264 -2.13 3.39 12.79
C THR A 264 -0.81 4.13 12.57
N VAL A 265 0.12 3.91 13.48
CA VAL A 265 1.43 4.58 13.52
C VAL A 265 2.54 3.53 13.48
N SER A 266 3.52 3.75 12.61
CA SER A 266 4.75 2.97 12.57
C SER A 266 5.94 3.90 12.75
N ALA A 267 6.91 3.47 13.56
CA ALA A 267 8.12 4.22 13.83
C ALA A 267 9.31 3.28 13.82
N ARG A 268 10.44 3.70 13.24
CA ARG A 268 11.66 2.89 13.26
C ARG A 268 12.22 2.72 14.69
N ASN A 269 12.03 3.74 15.51
CA ASN A 269 12.37 3.75 16.92
C ASN A 269 11.25 4.48 17.68
N GLY A 270 10.45 3.71 18.43
CA GLY A 270 9.28 4.22 19.14
C GLY A 270 9.62 5.23 20.22
N GLY A 271 10.80 5.14 20.83
CA GLY A 271 11.27 6.09 21.83
C GLY A 271 11.65 7.47 21.28
N ASP A 272 11.67 7.67 19.96
CA ASP A 272 11.90 8.99 19.36
C ASP A 272 10.64 9.86 19.32
N PHE A 273 9.50 9.30 19.71
CA PHE A 273 8.20 9.96 19.66
C PHE A 273 7.42 9.78 20.95
N GLU A 274 6.65 10.80 21.32
CA GLU A 274 5.75 10.80 22.46
C GLU A 274 4.33 11.15 22.06
N TRP A 275 3.37 10.47 22.67
CA TRP A 275 1.97 10.86 22.68
C TRP A 275 1.78 12.01 23.68
N ARG A 276 1.17 13.11 23.26
CA ARG A 276 0.90 14.27 24.10
C ARG A 276 -0.53 14.76 23.96
N VAL A 277 -1.06 15.32 25.03
CA VAL A 277 -2.34 16.03 25.05
C VAL A 277 -2.10 17.41 25.63
N GLY A 278 -2.09 18.43 24.76
CA GLY A 278 -1.57 19.74 25.13
C GLY A 278 -0.11 19.62 25.60
N ASP A 279 0.18 20.09 26.81
CA ASP A 279 1.52 20.01 27.40
C ASP A 279 1.82 18.69 28.12
N MET A 280 0.81 17.85 28.37
CA MET A 280 0.97 16.62 29.14
C MET A 280 1.47 15.47 28.27
N VAL A 281 2.45 14.73 28.77
CA VAL A 281 2.99 13.53 28.12
C VAL A 281 2.17 12.32 28.53
N VAL A 282 1.56 11.64 27.56
CA VAL A 282 0.79 10.40 27.77
C VAL A 282 1.71 9.19 27.85
N GLY A 283 2.79 9.19 27.06
CA GLY A 283 3.80 8.15 27.04
C GLY A 283 4.55 8.12 25.70
N THR A 284 5.62 7.34 25.61
CA THR A 284 6.33 7.15 24.34
C THR A 284 5.50 6.30 23.36
N VAL A 285 5.73 6.47 22.06
CA VAL A 285 5.09 5.64 21.02
C VAL A 285 5.55 4.19 21.11
N GLY A 286 6.75 3.95 21.62
CA GLY A 286 7.23 2.61 21.98
C GLY A 286 8.50 2.65 22.83
N PRO A 287 9.08 1.48 23.14
CA PRO A 287 10.33 1.40 23.89
C PRO A 287 11.49 2.06 23.14
N GLU A 288 12.48 2.55 23.89
CA GLU A 288 13.68 3.14 23.30
C GLU A 288 14.50 2.12 22.51
N GLY A 289 14.87 2.48 21.28
CA GLY A 289 15.59 1.63 20.34
C GLY A 289 14.72 0.56 19.67
N ALA A 290 13.45 0.40 20.07
CA ALA A 290 12.57 -0.62 19.54
C ALA A 290 11.72 -0.09 18.37
N GLN A 291 11.58 -0.91 17.33
CA GLN A 291 10.72 -0.60 16.21
C GLN A 291 9.25 -0.84 16.55
N VAL A 292 8.39 0.10 16.14
CA VAL A 292 6.94 0.03 16.32
C VAL A 292 6.29 -0.14 14.95
N PHE A 293 5.40 -1.13 14.85
CA PHE A 293 4.67 -1.43 13.63
C PHE A 293 3.17 -1.31 13.87
N SER A 294 2.52 -0.42 13.11
CA SER A 294 1.07 -0.30 13.02
C SER A 294 0.34 -0.22 14.38
N LEU A 295 0.89 0.55 15.33
CA LEU A 295 0.25 0.84 16.62
C LEU A 295 -1.03 1.66 16.38
N ALA A 296 -2.16 1.20 16.89
CA ALA A 296 -3.43 1.91 16.74
C ALA A 296 -3.43 3.23 17.53
N VAL A 297 -3.81 4.33 16.87
CA VAL A 297 -3.95 5.65 17.52
C VAL A 297 -5.03 5.59 18.61
N ASP A 298 -6.13 4.91 18.30
CA ASP A 298 -7.32 4.89 19.17
C ASP A 298 -7.09 4.13 20.48
N GLU A 299 -6.09 3.24 20.55
CA GLU A 299 -5.66 2.56 21.79
C GLU A 299 -5.07 3.53 22.83
N GLN A 300 -4.62 4.72 22.41
CA GLN A 300 -4.05 5.71 23.34
C GLN A 300 -5.10 6.62 23.96
N LEU A 301 -6.33 6.63 23.43
CA LEU A 301 -7.39 7.52 23.89
C LEU A 301 -7.79 7.32 25.35
N PRO A 302 -7.90 6.09 25.90
CA PRO A 302 -8.25 5.91 27.31
C PRO A 302 -7.20 6.50 28.26
N ARG A 303 -5.91 6.29 27.97
CA ARG A 303 -4.80 6.85 28.78
C ARG A 303 -4.74 8.37 28.68
N ALA A 304 -4.96 8.89 27.48
CA ALA A 304 -5.02 10.31 27.22
C ALA A 304 -6.20 10.99 27.94
N ALA A 305 -7.35 10.32 28.02
CA ALA A 305 -8.54 10.80 28.72
C ALA A 305 -8.37 10.78 30.25
N GLU A 306 -7.70 9.78 30.80
CA GLU A 306 -7.39 9.68 32.24
C GLU A 306 -6.50 10.85 32.71
N LEU A 307 -5.52 11.26 31.91
CA LEU A 307 -4.66 12.41 32.19
C LEU A 307 -5.38 13.77 32.14
N LEU A 308 -6.48 13.87 31.40
CA LEU A 308 -7.31 15.07 31.32
C LEU A 308 -8.42 15.10 32.38
N ALA A 309 -8.71 13.99 33.04
CA ALA A 309 -9.71 13.97 34.10
C ALA A 309 -9.22 14.82 35.27
N PRO A 310 -10.04 15.76 35.81
CA PRO A 310 -9.70 16.45 37.03
C PRO A 310 -9.48 15.40 38.14
N PRO A 311 -8.55 15.61 39.08
CA PRO A 311 -8.37 14.68 40.19
C PRO A 311 -9.71 14.51 40.88
N GLU A 312 -10.28 13.32 40.80
CA GLU A 312 -11.48 13.00 41.56
C GLU A 312 -11.09 13.19 43.03
N VAL A 313 -11.66 14.24 43.60
CA VAL A 313 -11.53 14.60 45.00
C VAL A 313 -11.74 13.32 45.79
N ALA A 314 -10.71 12.93 46.55
CA ALA A 314 -10.84 11.95 47.60
C ALA A 314 -11.97 12.42 48.53
N ALA A 315 -13.19 11.93 48.28
CA ALA A 315 -14.29 12.04 49.21
C ALA A 315 -13.97 11.08 50.35
N THR A 316 -13.20 11.59 51.30
CA THR A 316 -13.23 11.11 52.68
C THR A 316 -14.69 11.12 53.13
N GLU A 317 -15.34 9.96 53.12
CA GLU A 317 -16.53 9.73 53.94
C GLU A 317 -16.08 9.73 55.41
N SER A 318 -15.89 10.92 55.97
CA SER A 318 -16.00 11.16 57.40
C SER A 318 -17.47 11.42 57.74
N GLY A 319 -18.25 10.35 57.84
CA GLY A 319 -19.59 10.37 58.42
C GLY A 319 -19.53 9.98 59.90
N LYS A 320 -19.47 10.97 60.80
CA LYS A 320 -19.57 10.77 62.26
C LYS A 320 -20.98 11.11 62.75
N ALA A 321 -21.46 10.26 63.67
CA ALA A 321 -22.48 10.45 64.73
C ALA A 321 -23.95 10.09 64.38
N THR A 322 -24.59 9.08 65.00
CA THR A 322 -25.06 8.86 66.41
C THR A 322 -26.59 9.02 66.46
N PRO A 323 -27.33 8.23 67.26
CA PRO A 323 -27.89 8.80 68.50
C PRO A 323 -27.44 8.09 69.79
#